data_AF-T0LR03-F1
#
_entry.id   AF-T0LR03-F1
#
_cell.length_a   1.000
_cell.length_b   1.000
_cell.length_c   1.000
_cell.angle_alpha   90.00
_cell.angle_beta   90.00
_cell.angle_gamma   90.00
#
_symmetry.space_group_name_H-M   'P 1'
#
loop_
_entity.id
_entity.type
_entity.pdbx_description
1 polymer ?
#
loop_
_entity_poly.entity_id
_entity_poly.type
_entity_poly.pdbx_seq_one_letter_code
_entity_poly.pdbx_strand_id
1 'polypeptide(L)'
;MATVINPREDLKGLGYIVGHLFDAGHSWPEANSATHPVWRNGTDFVISVLFVPVGATLEQKADLQDVLTNVQDEALRQAGPDGATYVNEADPYQANWQEHFWGPLYPTLFDLRKKWDPEGVFYAVSTPGTEGWEEIEYGTRLCKKL
;
A
#
# COMPACT_ATOMS: atom_id res chain seq x y z
N MET A 1 -23.17 -4.38 7.57
CA MET A 1 -22.09 -4.44 6.56
C MET A 1 -20.98 -3.54 7.05
N ALA A 2 -19.75 -4.03 7.15
CA ALA A 2 -18.61 -3.19 7.48
C ALA A 2 -18.39 -2.17 6.34
N THR A 3 -18.09 -0.93 6.70
CA THR A 3 -17.73 0.12 5.74
C THR A 3 -16.42 0.76 6.17
N VAL A 4 -15.78 1.56 5.32
CA VAL A 4 -14.57 2.28 5.74
C VAL A 4 -14.82 3.17 6.97
N ILE A 5 -15.99 3.81 7.07
CA ILE A 5 -16.34 4.67 8.22
C ILE A 5 -16.64 3.84 9.48
N ASN A 6 -17.15 2.61 9.31
CA ASN A 6 -17.55 1.71 10.39
C ASN A 6 -17.01 0.30 10.13
N PRO A 7 -15.67 0.08 10.25
CA PRO A 7 -15.06 -1.18 9.87
C PRO A 7 -15.30 -2.29 10.90
N ARG A 8 -15.49 -1.91 12.18
CA ARG A 8 -15.82 -2.76 13.32
C ARG A 8 -16.76 -2.02 14.27
N GLU A 9 -17.55 -2.76 15.06
CA GLU A 9 -18.59 -2.19 15.92
C GLU A 9 -18.04 -1.18 16.95
N ASP A 10 -16.90 -1.49 17.57
CA ASP A 10 -16.17 -0.64 18.51
C ASP A 10 -15.37 0.49 17.84
N LEU A 11 -15.26 0.48 16.51
CA LEU A 11 -14.54 1.48 15.71
C LEU A 11 -15.47 2.40 14.91
N LYS A 12 -16.77 2.41 15.24
CA LYS A 12 -17.75 3.26 14.57
C LYS A 12 -17.38 4.73 14.65
N GLY A 13 -17.36 5.39 13.49
CA GLY A 13 -17.05 6.82 13.36
C GLY A 13 -15.57 7.17 13.53
N LEU A 14 -14.67 6.19 13.70
CA LEU A 14 -13.23 6.41 13.74
C LEU A 14 -12.56 6.33 12.36
N GLY A 15 -13.31 5.95 11.33
CA GLY A 15 -12.85 5.93 9.95
C GLY A 15 -13.37 7.10 9.13
N TYR A 16 -12.60 7.53 8.13
CA TYR A 16 -13.08 8.45 7.10
C TYR A 16 -12.48 8.11 5.74
N ILE A 17 -13.07 8.68 4.68
CA ILE A 17 -12.61 8.55 3.31
C ILE A 17 -12.25 9.93 2.76
N VAL A 18 -11.15 10.00 2.02
CA VAL A 18 -10.85 11.12 1.11
C VAL A 18 -10.91 10.60 -0.32
N GLY A 19 -11.61 11.30 -1.21
CA GLY A 19 -11.69 10.96 -2.63
C GLY A 19 -11.19 12.11 -3.50
N HIS A 20 -10.46 11.78 -4.56
CA HIS A 20 -9.93 12.71 -5.54
C HIS A 20 -10.35 12.27 -6.93
N LEU A 21 -11.21 13.06 -7.57
CA LEU A 21 -11.45 12.93 -9.00
C LEU A 21 -10.33 13.64 -9.75
N PHE A 22 -9.73 12.97 -10.73
CA PHE A 22 -8.66 13.54 -11.53
C PHE A 22 -8.82 13.20 -13.01
N ASP A 23 -8.27 14.05 -13.87
CA ASP A 23 -8.07 13.74 -15.28
C ASP A 23 -6.81 12.89 -15.42
N ALA A 24 -6.95 11.67 -15.92
CA ALA A 24 -5.86 10.73 -16.12
C ALA A 24 -4.81 11.20 -17.16
N GLY A 25 -5.09 12.29 -17.86
CA GLY A 25 -4.17 12.97 -18.75
C GLY A 25 -3.93 12.20 -20.03
N HIS A 26 -4.96 11.58 -20.62
CA HIS A 26 -4.87 10.76 -21.84
C HIS A 26 -4.26 11.50 -23.05
N SER A 27 -4.36 12.83 -23.06
CA SER A 27 -3.83 13.67 -24.14
C SER A 27 -2.34 14.00 -23.98
N TRP A 28 -1.69 13.56 -22.90
CA TRP A 28 -0.27 13.82 -22.64
C TRP A 28 0.60 12.65 -23.10
N PRO A 29 1.87 12.90 -23.50
CA PRO A 29 2.80 11.84 -23.84
C PRO A 29 3.00 10.84 -22.69
N GLU A 30 3.16 9.57 -23.04
CA GLU A 30 3.59 8.55 -22.09
C GLU A 30 5.09 8.72 -21.80
N ALA A 31 5.42 8.94 -20.53
CA ALA A 31 6.79 9.00 -20.08
C ALA A 31 7.34 7.58 -19.88
N ASN A 32 8.64 7.39 -20.14
CA ASN A 32 9.35 6.22 -19.66
C ASN A 32 9.61 6.36 -18.15
N SER A 33 8.64 5.95 -17.34
CA SER A 33 8.68 6.08 -15.88
C SER A 33 8.22 4.79 -15.18
N ALA A 34 8.38 4.76 -13.85
CA ALA A 34 7.89 3.70 -12.98
C ALA A 34 6.39 3.87 -12.62
N THR A 35 5.66 4.76 -13.29
CA THR A 35 4.26 5.05 -12.96
C THR A 35 3.38 3.87 -13.37
N HIS A 36 2.60 3.33 -12.43
CA HIS A 36 1.68 2.23 -12.72
C HIS A 36 0.75 2.59 -13.89
N PRO A 37 0.65 1.76 -14.96
CA PRO A 37 -0.07 2.15 -16.18
C PRO A 37 -1.57 2.38 -15.95
N VAL A 38 -2.18 1.71 -14.97
CA VAL A 38 -3.60 1.92 -14.59
C VAL A 38 -3.91 3.37 -14.18
N TRP A 39 -2.93 4.17 -13.75
CA TRP A 39 -3.16 5.60 -13.50
C TRP A 39 -3.70 6.34 -14.72
N ARG A 40 -3.39 5.88 -15.93
CA ARG A 40 -3.94 6.44 -17.18
C ARG A 40 -5.39 6.06 -17.44
N ASN A 41 -5.99 5.16 -16.67
CA ASN A 41 -7.39 4.76 -16.81
C ASN A 41 -8.19 4.94 -15.50
N GLY A 42 -7.57 5.51 -14.46
CA GLY A 42 -8.22 5.84 -13.20
C GLY A 42 -9.07 7.09 -13.32
N THR A 43 -10.24 7.10 -12.68
CA THR A 43 -11.12 8.28 -12.59
C THR A 43 -11.17 8.85 -11.17
N ASP A 44 -11.00 7.99 -10.17
CA ASP A 44 -11.08 8.34 -8.76
C ASP A 44 -9.90 7.70 -8.02
N PHE A 45 -9.39 8.43 -7.05
CA PHE A 45 -8.38 7.98 -6.10
C PHE A 45 -8.90 8.17 -4.69
N VAL A 46 -9.05 7.06 -3.97
CA VAL A 46 -9.70 6.99 -2.67
C VAL A 46 -8.69 6.57 -1.61
N ILE A 47 -8.70 7.27 -0.48
CA ILE A 47 -7.91 6.97 0.70
C ILE A 47 -8.85 6.58 1.83
N SER A 48 -8.72 5.36 2.34
CA SER A 48 -9.26 4.93 3.63
C SER A 48 -8.34 5.37 4.75
N VAL A 49 -8.91 5.91 5.83
CA VAL A 49 -8.14 6.25 7.03
C VAL A 49 -8.82 5.67 8.25
N LEU A 50 -8.01 5.06 9.13
CA LEU A 50 -8.40 4.62 10.46
C LEU A 50 -7.52 5.31 11.50
N PHE A 51 -8.12 6.02 12.44
CA PHE A 51 -7.36 6.74 13.44
C PHE A 51 -6.82 5.81 14.53
N VAL A 52 -5.54 6.00 14.87
CA VAL A 52 -4.90 5.38 16.02
C VAL A 52 -4.95 6.36 17.21
N PRO A 53 -5.53 5.97 18.36
CA PRO A 53 -5.56 6.82 19.54
C PRO A 53 -4.15 7.18 20.05
N VAL A 54 -4.00 8.41 20.56
CA VAL A 54 -2.78 8.82 21.25
C VAL A 54 -2.57 7.91 22.47
N GLY A 55 -1.36 7.35 22.59
CA GLY A 55 -1.02 6.44 23.69
C GLY A 55 -1.46 4.98 23.49
N ALA A 56 -1.95 4.60 22.31
CA ALA A 56 -2.28 3.20 22.00
C ALA A 56 -1.08 2.26 22.23
N THR A 57 -1.35 1.11 22.83
CA THR A 57 -0.36 0.03 23.03
C THR A 57 0.06 -0.57 21.69
N LEU A 58 1.16 -1.33 21.67
CA LEU A 58 1.58 -2.05 20.46
C LEU A 58 0.51 -3.06 20.00
N GLU A 59 -0.16 -3.72 20.94
CA GLU A 59 -1.25 -4.64 20.65
C GLU A 59 -2.43 -3.93 19.98
N GLN A 60 -2.83 -2.75 20.50
CA GLN A 60 -3.89 -1.95 19.89
C GLN A 60 -3.51 -1.44 18.49
N LYS A 61 -2.25 -1.05 18.28
CA LYS A 61 -1.77 -0.65 16.95
C LYS A 61 -1.78 -1.80 15.96
N ALA A 62 -1.37 -2.99 16.39
CA ALA A 62 -1.40 -4.19 15.58
C ALA A 62 -2.84 -4.60 15.20
N ASP A 63 -3.77 -4.52 16.16
CA ASP A 63 -5.21 -4.75 15.92
C ASP A 63 -5.80 -3.76 14.91
N LEU A 64 -5.50 -2.45 15.06
CA LEU A 64 -5.98 -1.43 14.12
C LEU A 64 -5.34 -1.58 12.73
N GLN A 65 -4.07 -1.97 12.65
CA GLN A 65 -3.41 -2.27 11.38
C GLN A 65 -4.07 -3.47 10.69
N ASP A 66 -4.41 -4.53 11.43
CA ASP A 66 -5.14 -5.68 10.88
C ASP A 66 -6.51 -5.28 10.32
N VAL A 67 -7.25 -4.42 11.03
CA VAL A 67 -8.52 -3.87 10.54
C VAL A 67 -8.32 -3.05 9.25
N LEU A 68 -7.29 -2.21 9.18
CA LEU A 68 -6.99 -1.45 7.97
C LEU A 68 -6.70 -2.38 6.78
N THR A 69 -5.74 -3.29 6.94
CA THR A 69 -5.23 -4.17 5.88
C THR A 69 -6.28 -5.19 5.39
N ASN A 70 -6.93 -5.86 6.35
CA ASN A 70 -7.73 -7.06 6.08
C ASN A 70 -9.24 -6.80 6.05
N VAL A 71 -9.70 -5.62 6.49
CA VAL A 71 -11.14 -5.25 6.43
C VAL A 71 -11.37 -4.08 5.49
N GLN A 72 -10.72 -2.94 5.73
CA GLN A 72 -10.97 -1.73 4.93
C GLN A 72 -10.37 -1.83 3.53
N ASP A 73 -9.07 -2.13 3.44
CA ASP A 73 -8.36 -2.16 2.16
C ASP A 73 -8.80 -3.36 1.32
N GLU A 74 -9.15 -4.48 1.95
CA GLU A 74 -9.76 -5.62 1.25
C GLU A 74 -11.09 -5.24 0.60
N ALA A 75 -11.95 -4.51 1.31
CA ALA A 75 -13.21 -4.03 0.74
C ALA A 75 -12.98 -3.06 -0.44
N LEU A 76 -11.95 -2.22 -0.38
CA LEU A 76 -11.57 -1.34 -1.48
C LEU A 76 -11.05 -2.12 -2.69
N ARG A 77 -10.17 -3.11 -2.48
CA ARG A 77 -9.69 -3.99 -3.55
C ARG A 77 -10.84 -4.75 -4.22
N GLN A 78 -11.81 -5.23 -3.44
CA GLN A 78 -13.00 -5.89 -3.98
C GLN A 78 -13.91 -4.94 -4.77
N ALA A 79 -13.99 -3.67 -4.38
CA ALA A 79 -14.77 -2.65 -5.08
C ALA A 79 -14.09 -2.18 -6.38
N GLY A 80 -12.75 -2.19 -6.43
CA GLY A 80 -11.95 -1.77 -7.58
C GLY A 80 -10.92 -2.83 -7.99
N PRO A 81 -11.35 -4.01 -8.49
CA PRO A 81 -10.45 -5.14 -8.74
C PRO A 81 -9.41 -4.88 -9.83
N ASP A 82 -9.70 -3.97 -10.77
CA ASP A 82 -8.79 -3.58 -11.87
C ASP A 82 -7.98 -2.32 -11.52
N GLY A 83 -8.04 -1.86 -10.27
CA GLY A 83 -7.37 -0.66 -9.77
C GLY A 83 -5.90 -0.88 -9.43
N ALA A 84 -5.27 0.20 -8.96
CA ALA A 84 -3.91 0.20 -8.42
C ALA A 84 -3.89 1.01 -7.12
N THR A 85 -2.81 0.90 -6.35
CA THR A 85 -2.64 1.64 -5.09
C THR A 85 -1.52 2.66 -5.22
N TYR A 86 -1.76 3.86 -4.71
CA TYR A 86 -0.75 4.91 -4.67
C TYR A 86 0.26 4.66 -3.55
N VAL A 87 1.46 4.20 -3.90
CA VAL A 87 2.49 3.77 -2.95
C VAL A 87 2.84 4.80 -1.85
N ASN A 88 2.65 6.11 -2.10
CA ASN A 88 2.98 7.15 -1.12
C ASN A 88 1.88 7.35 -0.05
N GLU A 89 0.66 6.86 -0.28
CA GLU A 89 -0.50 7.00 0.62
C GLU A 89 -1.22 5.65 0.77
N ALA A 90 -0.43 4.59 0.98
CA ALA A 90 -0.89 3.22 1.05
C ALA A 90 -0.57 2.56 2.38
N ASP A 91 -1.28 1.47 2.68
CA ASP A 91 -0.82 0.46 3.62
C ASP A 91 0.37 -0.31 3.02
N PRO A 92 1.59 -0.19 3.57
CA PRO A 92 2.74 -0.93 3.06
C PRO A 92 2.63 -2.43 3.37
N TYR A 93 1.73 -2.88 4.24
CA TYR A 93 1.57 -4.30 4.59
C TYR A 93 0.53 -5.03 3.75
N GLN A 94 -0.09 -4.36 2.78
CA GLN A 94 -1.11 -5.00 1.95
C GLN A 94 -0.57 -6.21 1.19
N ALA A 95 -1.41 -7.22 1.04
CA ALA A 95 -1.10 -8.37 0.21
C ALA A 95 -0.90 -7.96 -1.26
N ASN A 96 -0.04 -8.69 -1.97
CA ASN A 96 0.22 -8.49 -3.40
C ASN A 96 0.64 -7.05 -3.77
N TRP A 97 1.33 -6.36 -2.86
CA TRP A 97 1.76 -4.98 -3.06
C TRP A 97 2.60 -4.78 -4.33
N GLN A 98 3.31 -5.81 -4.81
CA GLN A 98 4.08 -5.75 -6.06
C GLN A 98 3.17 -5.40 -7.24
N GLU A 99 2.03 -6.10 -7.32
CA GLU A 99 1.03 -5.88 -8.37
C GLU A 99 0.35 -4.53 -8.16
N HIS A 100 -0.12 -4.23 -6.95
CA HIS A 100 -0.91 -3.03 -6.72
C HIS A 100 -0.11 -1.72 -6.81
N PHE A 101 1.17 -1.70 -6.41
CA PHE A 101 2.00 -0.49 -6.48
C PHE A 101 2.70 -0.32 -7.82
N TRP A 102 3.14 -1.42 -8.43
CA TRP A 102 4.04 -1.39 -9.59
C TRP A 102 3.52 -2.16 -10.80
N GLY A 103 2.67 -3.16 -10.57
CA GLY A 103 2.02 -3.98 -11.59
C GLY A 103 3.02 -4.56 -12.58
N PRO A 104 2.77 -4.44 -13.89
CA PRO A 104 3.63 -5.04 -14.92
C PRO A 104 5.05 -4.46 -14.95
N LEU A 105 5.30 -3.32 -14.29
CA LEU A 105 6.64 -2.72 -14.21
C LEU A 105 7.52 -3.37 -13.14
N TYR A 106 6.92 -4.13 -12.21
CA TYR A 106 7.62 -4.70 -11.06
C TYR A 106 8.90 -5.50 -11.43
N PRO A 107 8.88 -6.43 -12.42
CA PRO A 107 10.08 -7.19 -12.78
C PRO A 107 11.25 -6.29 -13.23
N THR A 108 10.96 -5.25 -14.01
CA THR A 108 11.97 -4.29 -14.46
C THR A 108 12.56 -3.50 -13.30
N LEU A 109 11.71 -3.05 -12.36
CA LEU A 109 12.16 -2.30 -11.17
C LEU A 109 12.99 -3.17 -10.24
N PHE A 110 12.62 -4.45 -10.09
CA PHE A 110 13.37 -5.43 -9.32
C PHE A 110 14.77 -5.67 -9.92
N ASP A 111 14.88 -5.84 -11.24
CA ASP A 111 16.16 -6.01 -11.92
C ASP A 111 17.03 -4.75 -11.86
N LEU A 112 16.42 -3.56 -11.99
CA LEU A 112 17.11 -2.29 -11.82
C LEU A 112 17.67 -2.17 -10.40
N ARG A 113 16.90 -2.52 -9.37
CA ARG A 113 17.42 -2.51 -8.00
C ARG A 113 18.57 -3.49 -7.84
N LYS A 114 18.48 -4.72 -8.33
CA LYS A 114 19.61 -5.67 -8.25
C LYS A 114 20.88 -5.16 -8.92
N LYS A 115 20.74 -4.40 -10.00
CA LYS A 115 21.88 -3.76 -10.69
C LYS A 115 22.52 -2.65 -9.85
N TRP A 116 21.70 -1.82 -9.19
CA TRP A 116 22.18 -0.59 -8.52
C TRP A 116 22.39 -0.75 -7.01
N ASP A 117 21.73 -1.71 -6.38
CA ASP A 117 21.83 -2.09 -4.96
C ASP A 117 21.98 -3.62 -4.82
N PRO A 118 23.08 -4.22 -5.34
CA PRO A 118 23.28 -5.67 -5.33
C PRO A 118 23.45 -6.26 -3.92
N GLU A 119 23.89 -5.45 -2.95
CA GLU A 119 24.10 -5.87 -1.57
C GLU A 119 22.84 -5.70 -0.70
N GLY A 120 21.82 -4.98 -1.19
CA GLY A 120 20.56 -4.77 -0.49
C GLY A 120 20.66 -3.77 0.66
N VAL A 121 21.46 -2.72 0.50
CA VAL A 121 21.71 -1.70 1.53
C VAL A 121 20.47 -0.84 1.79
N PHE A 122 19.64 -0.58 0.78
CA PHE A 122 18.53 0.38 0.90
C PHE A 122 17.20 -0.30 1.21
N TYR A 123 16.78 -0.37 2.47
CA TYR A 123 15.51 -1.02 2.83
C TYR A 123 14.37 -0.03 3.07
N ALA A 124 13.18 -0.37 2.57
CA ALA A 124 11.89 0.16 2.98
C ALA A 124 10.83 -0.93 2.74
N VAL A 125 9.84 -1.03 3.62
CA VAL A 125 8.76 -2.02 3.52
C VAL A 125 8.07 -1.87 2.15
N SER A 126 7.87 -2.98 1.47
CA SER A 126 7.11 -3.07 0.21
C SER A 126 7.61 -2.17 -0.92
N THR A 127 8.92 -2.07 -1.03
CA THR A 127 9.61 -1.50 -2.20
C THR A 127 10.25 -2.61 -3.03
N PRO A 128 10.39 -2.47 -4.36
CA PRO A 128 10.92 -3.54 -5.21
C PRO A 128 12.21 -4.12 -4.64
N GLY A 129 12.33 -5.44 -4.55
CA GLY A 129 13.52 -6.17 -4.09
C GLY A 129 13.73 -6.22 -2.58
N THR A 130 12.73 -5.84 -1.78
CA THR A 130 12.79 -5.93 -0.30
C THR A 130 12.02 -7.12 0.27
N GLU A 131 11.33 -7.89 -0.57
CA GLU A 131 10.48 -9.04 -0.20
C GLU A 131 11.23 -10.11 0.62
N GLY A 132 12.53 -10.27 0.37
CA GLY A 132 13.40 -11.23 1.04
C GLY A 132 13.89 -10.77 2.41
N TRP A 133 13.43 -9.62 2.90
CA TRP A 133 13.77 -9.06 4.19
C TRP A 133 12.52 -8.88 5.05
N GLU A 134 12.69 -8.95 6.36
CA GLU A 134 11.65 -8.67 7.34
C GLU A 134 12.23 -8.09 8.62
N GLU A 135 11.46 -7.23 9.24
CA GLU A 135 11.72 -6.74 10.58
C GLU A 135 11.18 -7.76 11.59
N ILE A 136 12.06 -8.41 12.36
CA ILE A 136 11.70 -9.49 13.29
C ILE A 136 11.57 -9.02 14.74
N GLU A 137 12.00 -7.79 15.01
CA GLU A 137 11.89 -7.13 16.31
C GLU A 137 11.59 -5.66 16.06
N TYR A 138 10.47 -5.18 16.59
CA TYR A 138 9.95 -3.84 16.30
C TYR A 138 10.98 -2.74 16.58
N GLY A 139 11.41 -2.07 15.52
CA GLY A 139 12.36 -0.96 15.49
C GLY A 139 13.82 -1.34 15.69
N THR A 140 14.17 -2.62 15.83
CA THR A 140 15.52 -3.01 16.28
C THR A 140 16.25 -3.97 15.36
N ARG A 141 15.56 -4.81 14.58
CA ARG A 141 16.24 -5.84 13.81
C ARG A 141 15.59 -6.17 12.47
N LEU A 142 16.36 -5.94 11.39
CA LEU A 142 16.08 -6.37 10.02
C LEU A 142 16.87 -7.65 9.70
N CYS A 143 16.19 -8.68 9.18
CA CYS A 143 16.81 -9.96 8.81
C CYS A 143 16.36 -10.42 7.43
N LYS A 144 17.16 -11.26 6.79
CA LYS A 144 16.75 -11.99 5.58
C LYS A 144 15.78 -13.10 5.99
N LYS A 145 14.69 -13.26 5.24
CA LYS A 145 13.76 -14.38 5.38
C LYS A 145 14.47 -15.71 5.07
N LEU A 146 14.06 -16.77 5.79
CA LEU A 146 14.58 -18.12 5.63
C LEU A 146 13.82 -18.91 4.57
#